data_AF-A0A8T4ZJ72-F1
#
_entry.id   AF-A0A8T4ZJ72-F1
#
_cell.length_a   1.000
_cell.length_b   1.000
_cell.length_c   1.000
_cell.angle_alpha   90.00
_cell.angle_beta   90.00
_cell.angle_gamma   90.00
#
_symmetry.space_group_name_H-M   'P 1'
#
loop_
_entity.id
_entity.type
_entity.pdbx_description
1 polymer ?
#
loop_
_entity_poly.entity_id
_entity_poly.type
_entity_poly.pdbx_seq_one_letter_code
_entity_poly.pdbx_strand_id
1 'polypeptide(L)' 'KGEISTMKNVIGVYLTFGEYDVVVIHEGEDLASGVHKAVKLRNIPGVIDSKTIVCLNIEEVFGTKHQ' A
#
# COMPACT_ATOMS: atom_id res chain seq x y z
N LYS A 1 -1.88 -1.28 20.42
CA LYS A 1 -2.36 -0.28 19.45
C LYS A 1 -1.25 -0.10 18.44
N GLY A 2 -1.37 -0.71 17.26
CA GLY A 2 -0.31 -0.67 16.25
C GLY A 2 -0.41 0.63 15.47
N GLU A 3 0.56 1.53 15.67
CA GLU A 3 0.64 2.76 14.90
C GLU A 3 1.10 2.41 13.47
N ILE A 4 0.19 2.44 12.51
CA ILE A 4 0.46 2.17 11.09
C ILE A 4 1.68 2.96 10.58
N SER A 5 1.86 4.19 11.09
CA SER A 5 2.98 5.08 10.80
C SER A 5 4.36 4.52 11.17
N THR A 6 4.43 3.55 12.09
CA THR A 6 5.69 2.93 12.53
C THR A 6 6.03 1.63 11.80
N MET A 7 5.14 1.17 10.91
CA MET A 7 5.36 -0.07 10.17
C MET A 7 6.45 0.13 9.10
N LYS A 8 7.35 -0.85 8.99
CA LYS A 8 8.44 -0.83 8.01
C LYS A 8 7.87 -0.62 6.59
N ASN A 9 8.46 0.34 5.86
CA ASN A 9 8.11 0.71 4.49
C ASN A 9 6.73 1.37 4.32
N VAL A 10 6.08 1.80 5.41
CA VAL A 10 5.06 2.85 5.34
C VAL A 10 5.82 4.17 5.25
N ILE A 11 5.61 4.91 4.17
CA ILE A 11 6.29 6.19 3.91
C ILE A 11 5.39 7.39 4.21
N GLY A 12 4.08 7.17 4.30
CA GLY A 12 3.11 8.22 4.62
C GLY A 12 1.79 7.67 5.15
N VAL A 13 1.21 8.39 6.10
CA VAL A 13 -0.13 8.14 6.63
C VAL A 13 -0.83 9.48 6.73
N TYR A 14 -1.99 9.59 6.09
CA TYR A 14 -2.75 10.83 6.00
C TYR A 14 -4.17 10.58 6.46
N LEU A 15 -4.67 11.40 7.38
CA LEU A 15 -6.09 11.44 7.69
C LEU A 15 -6.79 12.26 6.61
N THR A 16 -7.90 11.75 6.10
CA THR A 16 -8.65 12.38 5.02
C THR A 16 -10.10 12.58 5.42
N PHE A 17 -10.68 13.70 5.00
CA PHE A 17 -12.13 13.89 5.01
C PHE A 17 -12.65 13.52 3.62
N GLY A 18 -13.29 12.37 3.50
CA GLY A 18 -13.76 11.84 2.22
C GLY A 18 -14.35 10.44 2.36
N GLU A 19 -14.36 9.67 1.28
CA GLU A 19 -14.86 8.28 1.26
C GLU A 19 -14.04 7.35 2.18
N TYR A 20 -12.75 7.65 2.37
CA TYR A 20 -11.86 6.90 3.24
C TYR A 20 -11.35 7.80 4.38
N ASP A 21 -11.21 7.23 5.58
CA ASP A 21 -10.71 7.95 6.75
C ASP A 21 -9.18 8.16 6.72
N VAL A 22 -8.47 7.23 6.07
CA VAL A 22 -7.00 7.19 6.04
C VAL A 22 -6.50 6.80 4.66
N VAL A 23 -5.46 7.51 4.20
CA VAL A 23 -4.62 7.10 3.06
C VAL A 23 -3.25 6.68 3.59
N VAL A 24 -2.81 5.49 3.21
CA VAL A 24 -1.49 4.95 3.58
C VAL A 24 -0.68 4.76 2.31
N ILE A 25 0.52 5.34 2.27
CA ILE A 25 1.50 5.11 1.21
C ILE A 25 2.53 4.14 1.74
N HIS A 26 2.74 3.03 1.04
CA HIS A 26 3.73 2.03 1.39
C HIS A 26 4.48 1.55 0.15
N GLU A 27 5.71 1.09 0.35
CA GLU A 27 6.57 0.60 -0.72
C GLU A 27 6.83 -0.90 -0.56
N GLY A 28 6.97 -1.60 -1.68
CA GLY A 28 7.43 -2.98 -1.80
C GLY A 28 8.68 -3.02 -2.69
N GLU A 29 9.52 -4.02 -2.51
CA GLU A 29 10.67 -4.25 -3.42
C GLU A 29 10.20 -4.74 -4.80
N ASP A 30 9.01 -5.33 -4.83
CA ASP A 30 8.31 -5.82 -6.01
C ASP A 30 6.79 -5.76 -5.80
N LEU A 31 6.03 -6.09 -6.86
CA LEU A 31 4.57 -6.12 -6.80
C LEU A 31 4.05 -7.07 -5.71
N ALA A 32 4.63 -8.26 -5.58
CA ALA A 32 4.17 -9.28 -4.66
C ALA A 32 4.32 -8.83 -3.19
N SER A 33 5.46 -8.26 -2.83
CA SER A 33 5.74 -7.72 -1.50
C SER A 33 4.89 -6.47 -1.22
N GLY A 34 4.61 -5.64 -2.22
CA GLY A 34 3.67 -4.52 -2.13
C GLY A 34 2.25 -5.00 -1.78
N VAL A 35 1.72 -5.96 -2.53
CA VAL A 35 0.39 -6.55 -2.28
C VAL A 35 0.34 -7.23 -0.91
N HIS A 36 1.37 -8.00 -0.54
CA HIS A 36 1.43 -8.67 0.76
C HIS A 36 1.41 -7.67 1.94
N LYS A 37 2.04 -6.50 1.78
CA LYS A 37 1.97 -5.41 2.78
C LYS A 37 0.57 -4.80 2.85
N ALA A 38 -0.09 -4.56 1.71
CA ALA A 38 -1.46 -4.09 1.68
C ALA A 38 -2.43 -5.03 2.44
N VAL A 39 -2.25 -6.34 2.28
CA VAL A 39 -3.02 -7.35 3.04
C VAL A 39 -2.73 -7.25 4.54
N LYS A 40 -1.47 -7.04 4.96
CA LYS A 40 -1.16 -6.83 6.38
C LYS A 40 -1.82 -5.58 6.95
N LEU A 41 -1.82 -4.48 6.20
CA LEU A 41 -2.48 -3.22 6.60
C LEU A 41 -3.98 -3.41 6.78
N ARG A 42 -4.64 -4.15 5.87
CA ARG A 42 -6.07 -4.49 5.98
C ARG A 42 -6.40 -5.29 7.26
N ASN A 43 -5.48 -6.11 7.75
CA ASN A 43 -5.70 -6.96 8.92
C ASN A 43 -5.42 -6.27 10.26
N ILE A 44 -5.14 -4.95 10.27
CA ILE A 44 -4.93 -4.20 11.51
C ILE A 44 -6.28 -4.00 12.21
N PRO A 45 -6.37 -4.30 13.53
CA PRO A 45 -7.60 -4.07 14.28
C PRO A 45 -8.08 -2.61 14.16
N GLY A 46 -9.30 -2.43 13.69
CA GLY A 46 -9.91 -1.11 13.45
C GLY A 46 -10.02 -0.74 11.97
N VAL A 47 -9.31 -1.42 11.07
CA VAL A 47 -9.54 -1.28 9.63
C VAL A 47 -10.77 -2.11 9.24
N ILE A 48 -11.84 -1.43 8.84
CA ILE A 48 -13.10 -2.06 8.45
C ILE A 48 -13.06 -2.48 6.97
N ASP A 49 -12.57 -1.57 6.13
CA ASP A 49 -12.36 -1.82 4.71
C ASP A 49 -11.11 -1.09 4.19
N SER A 50 -10.59 -1.56 3.07
CA SER A 50 -9.40 -1.00 2.42
C SER A 50 -9.46 -1.17 0.91
N LYS A 51 -9.13 -0.12 0.17
CA LYS A 51 -8.88 -0.17 -1.27
C LYS A 51 -7.41 0.13 -1.55
N THR A 52 -6.75 -0.76 -2.29
CA THR A 52 -5.35 -0.59 -2.66
C THR A 52 -5.25 -0.15 -4.12
N ILE A 53 -4.58 0.97 -4.34
CA ILE A 53 -4.21 1.43 -5.68
C ILE A 53 -2.73 1.13 -5.85
N VAL A 54 -2.40 0.27 -6.81
CA VAL A 54 -1.01 -0.09 -7.10
C VAL A 54 -0.44 0.93 -8.07
N CYS A 55 0.58 1.66 -7.65
CA CYS A 55 1.36 2.53 -8.52
C CYS A 55 2.38 1.68 -9.28
N LEU A 56 2.16 1.47 -10.57
CA LEU A 56 3.08 0.73 -11.43
C LEU A 56 3.85 1.71 -12.31
N ASN A 57 5.15 1.46 -12.48
CA ASN A 57 5.89 2.14 -13.53
C ASN A 57 5.43 1.61 -14.89
N ILE A 58 5.08 2.49 -15.82
CA ILE A 58 4.64 2.11 -17.16
C ILE A 58 5.66 1.24 -17.89
N GLU A 59 6.96 1.47 -17.65
CA GLU A 59 8.06 0.68 -18.20
C GLU A 59 8.13 -0.72 -17.58
N GLU A 60 7.70 -0.91 -16.32
CA GLU A 60 7.63 -2.25 -15.72
C GLU A 60 6.44 -3.05 -16.26
N VAL A 61 5.37 -2.37 -16.66
CA VAL A 61 4.14 -3.01 -17.17
C VAL A 61 4.28 -3.35 -18.66
N PHE A 62 4.84 -2.44 -19.44
CA PHE A 62 4.90 -2.53 -20.90
C PHE A 62 6.31 -2.66 -21.47
N GLY A 63 7.34 -2.51 -20.63
CA GLY A 63 8.73 -2.77 -21.03
C GLY A 63 8.87 -4.24 -21.34
N THR A 64 8.99 -4.54 -22.64
CA THR A 64 9.36 -5.85 -23.15
C THR A 64 10.61 -6.32 -22.41
N LYS A 65 10.44 -7.28 -21.48
CA LYS A 65 11.55 -8.18 -21.16
C LYS A 65 11.89 -8.87 -22.47
N HIS A 66 12.95 -8.41 -23.12
CA HIS A 66 13.65 -9.21 -24.12
C HIS A 66 14.12 -10.48 -23.38
N GLN A 67 13.27 -11.50 -23.40
CA GLN A 67 13.63 -12.88 -23.13
C GLN A 67 14.30 -13.45 -24.38
#